data_AF-A0A2K6EWK9-F1
#
_entry.id   AF-A0A2K6EWK9-F1
#
_cell.length_a   1.000
_cell.length_b   1.000
_cell.length_c   1.000
_cell.angle_alpha   90.00
_cell.angle_beta   90.00
_cell.angle_gamma   90.00
#
_symmetry.space_group_name_H-M   'P 1'
#
loop_
_entity.id
_entity.type
_entity.pdbx_description
1 polymer ?
#
loop_
_entity_poly.entity_id
_entity_poly.type
_entity_poly.pdbx_seq_one_letter_code
_entity_poly.pdbx_strand_id
1 'polypeptide(L)'
;MAAERKTKLSKNLLRMKFMQRGLDSETKKQLEEEEKKIIGEEHWYLDLPALTEKESFIIEEQSFLLCEDLLYGRMSFRGFNPEVEKLMLQMNAKNKAEVVEDKTEEVDVSDEEMARRYETLVGTIGKKFAKKRDRASYEEDENGDVKLIKAKKMFLKPHD
;
A
#
# COMPACT_ATOMS: atom_id res chain seq x y z
N MET A 1 20.09 41.68 -8.76
CA MET A 1 18.86 40.97 -8.31
C MET A 1 19.05 40.58 -6.86
N ALA A 2 18.36 41.25 -5.93
CA ALA A 2 18.45 40.94 -4.50
C ALA A 2 17.63 39.69 -4.21
N ALA A 3 18.28 38.60 -3.81
CA ALA A 3 17.60 37.39 -3.37
C ALA A 3 16.72 37.73 -2.15
N GLU A 4 15.41 37.48 -2.25
CA GLU A 4 14.47 37.63 -1.14
C GLU A 4 14.95 36.80 0.07
N ARG A 5 15.34 37.47 1.14
CA ARG A 5 15.67 36.83 2.41
C ARG A 5 14.37 36.37 3.06
N LYS A 6 13.97 35.13 2.83
CA LYS A 6 12.85 34.51 3.56
C LYS A 6 13.20 34.49 5.05
N THR A 7 12.33 35.08 5.88
CA THR A 7 12.45 35.11 7.34
C THR A 7 12.22 33.71 7.91
N LYS A 8 13.29 32.97 8.19
CA LYS A 8 13.21 31.65 8.82
C LYS A 8 13.22 31.78 10.35
N LEU A 9 12.44 30.94 11.02
CA LEU A 9 12.45 30.81 12.49
C LEU A 9 13.78 30.22 12.98
N SER A 10 14.15 30.51 14.23
CA SER A 10 15.37 29.99 14.83
C SER A 10 15.27 28.49 15.11
N LYS A 11 16.40 27.77 15.00
CA LYS A 11 16.46 26.32 15.26
C LYS A 11 16.03 25.96 16.68
N ASN A 12 16.39 26.76 17.67
CA ASN A 12 16.00 26.55 19.07
C ASN A 12 14.47 26.64 19.28
N LEU A 13 13.80 27.58 18.60
CA LEU A 13 12.34 27.69 18.64
C LEU A 13 11.70 26.49 17.93
N LEU A 14 12.26 26.09 16.79
CA LEU A 14 11.79 24.96 15.99
C LEU A 14 11.88 23.62 16.72
N ARG A 15 12.85 23.48 17.64
CA ARG A 15 13.04 22.31 18.50
C ARG A 15 11.95 22.15 19.57
N MET A 16 11.18 23.20 19.88
CA MET A 16 10.17 23.13 20.94
C MET A 16 9.03 22.17 20.56
N LYS A 17 8.55 21.38 21.54
CA LYS A 17 7.54 20.31 21.33
C LYS A 17 6.29 20.76 20.59
N PHE A 18 5.84 22.00 20.81
CA PHE A 18 4.64 22.55 20.15
C PHE A 18 4.87 22.91 18.67
N MET A 19 6.11 23.20 18.27
CA MET A 19 6.48 23.45 16.87
C MET A 19 6.68 22.14 16.08
N GLN A 20 6.95 21.02 16.75
CA GLN A 20 7.25 19.73 16.09
C GLN A 20 6.07 19.10 15.34
N ARG A 21 4.81 19.44 15.68
CA ARG A 21 3.62 18.84 15.03
C ARG A 21 3.34 19.41 13.63
N GLY A 22 3.62 20.69 13.42
CA GLY A 22 3.40 21.39 12.14
C GLY A 22 4.68 21.55 11.33
N LEU A 23 5.72 20.83 11.69
CA LEU A 23 7.02 20.94 11.06
C LEU A 23 7.11 20.09 9.79
N ASP A 24 7.70 20.63 8.74
CA ASP A 24 7.99 19.86 7.54
C ASP A 24 8.92 18.70 7.88
N SER A 25 8.60 17.51 7.35
CA SER A 25 9.36 16.28 7.63
C SER A 25 10.86 16.41 7.31
N GLU A 26 11.21 17.22 6.31
CA GLU A 26 12.60 17.53 5.93
C GLU A 26 13.33 18.34 7.01
N THR A 27 12.68 19.36 7.57
CA THR A 27 13.27 20.18 8.64
C THR A 27 13.40 19.41 9.95
N LYS A 28 12.52 18.43 10.19
CA LYS A 28 12.60 17.54 11.36
C LYS A 28 13.81 16.61 11.25
N LYS A 29 14.02 16.01 10.08
CA LYS A 29 15.19 15.17 9.81
C LYS A 29 16.50 15.93 10.00
N GLN A 30 16.59 17.18 9.53
CA GLN A 30 17.78 18.01 9.72
C GLN A 30 18.10 18.24 11.20
N LEU A 31 17.09 18.51 12.04
CA LEU A 31 17.28 18.68 13.49
C LEU A 31 17.71 17.37 14.16
N GLU A 32 17.10 16.23 13.80
CA GLU A 32 17.47 14.91 14.32
C GLU A 32 18.90 14.50 13.90
N GLU A 33 19.32 14.82 12.67
CA GLU A 33 20.68 14.61 12.20
C GLU A 33 21.68 15.47 12.96
N GLU A 34 21.35 16.73 13.26
CA GLU A 34 22.19 17.60 14.08
C GLU A 34 22.32 17.05 15.51
N GLU A 35 21.25 16.53 16.11
CA GLU A 35 21.30 15.86 17.41
C GLU A 35 22.16 14.58 17.37
N LYS A 36 22.01 13.76 16.34
CA LYS A 36 22.84 12.56 16.14
C LYS A 36 24.31 12.89 15.91
N LYS A 37 24.62 14.01 15.24
CA LYS A 37 26.00 14.49 15.07
C LYS A 37 26.61 14.90 16.39
N ILE A 38 25.89 15.67 17.21
CA ILE A 38 26.38 16.06 18.55
C ILE A 38 26.66 14.80 19.39
N ILE A 39 25.73 13.86 19.42
CA ILE A 39 25.91 12.59 20.15
C ILE A 39 27.09 11.79 19.58
N GLY A 40 27.22 11.71 18.25
CA GLY A 40 28.30 10.99 17.59
C GLY A 40 29.68 11.63 17.79
N GLU A 41 29.76 12.96 17.85
CA GLU A 41 30.98 13.71 18.15
C GLU A 41 31.43 13.53 19.60
N GLU A 42 30.49 13.40 20.54
CA GLU A 42 30.77 13.12 21.96
C GLU A 42 31.03 11.64 22.26
N HIS A 43 30.53 10.74 21.41
CA HIS A 43 30.69 9.31 21.59
C HIS A 43 32.10 8.85 21.17
N TRP A 44 32.99 8.77 22.15
CA TRP A 44 34.31 8.18 21.99
C TRP A 44 34.23 6.66 22.06
N TYR A 45 34.96 5.97 21.19
CA TYR A 45 35.13 4.51 21.22
C TYR A 45 36.57 4.18 21.66
N LEU A 46 36.74 3.06 22.37
CA LEU A 46 38.05 2.50 22.67
C LEU A 46 38.29 1.28 21.77
N ASP A 47 39.19 1.44 20.80
CA ASP A 47 39.54 0.35 19.90
C ASP A 47 40.42 -0.66 20.64
N LEU A 48 39.86 -1.83 20.93
CA LEU A 48 40.57 -2.98 21.50
C LEU A 48 40.60 -4.11 20.45
N PRO A 49 41.66 -4.18 19.61
CA PRO A 49 41.76 -5.14 18.50
C PRO A 49 41.56 -6.62 18.90
N ALA A 50 41.91 -6.96 20.16
CA ALA A 50 41.80 -8.31 20.69
C ALA A 50 40.36 -8.73 21.06
N LEU A 51 39.43 -7.76 21.20
CA LEU A 51 38.03 -7.95 21.58
C LEU A 51 37.08 -7.69 20.41
N THR A 52 37.46 -6.83 19.45
CA THR A 52 36.65 -6.52 18.27
C THR A 52 36.41 -7.73 17.36
N GLU A 53 37.35 -8.68 17.34
CA GLU A 53 37.25 -9.91 16.54
C GLU A 53 36.52 -11.05 17.27
N LYS A 54 36.20 -10.86 18.56
CA LYS A 54 35.62 -11.89 19.42
C LYS A 54 34.19 -11.52 19.78
N GLU A 55 33.26 -11.86 18.90
CA GLU A 55 31.85 -11.91 19.27
C GLU A 55 31.61 -13.03 20.29
N SER A 56 30.59 -12.87 21.14
CA SER A 56 30.27 -13.88 22.15
C SER A 56 29.84 -15.18 21.45
N PHE A 57 30.61 -16.26 21.62
CA PHE A 57 30.30 -17.54 20.99
C PHE A 57 29.02 -18.18 21.55
N ILE A 58 28.69 -17.91 22.82
CA ILE A 58 27.49 -18.38 23.50
C ILE A 58 26.89 -17.21 24.27
N ILE A 59 25.59 -16.98 24.09
CA ILE A 59 24.83 -15.95 24.80
C ILE A 59 23.82 -16.68 25.67
N GLU A 60 23.93 -16.50 26.99
CA GLU A 60 22.98 -17.07 27.94
C GLU A 60 21.78 -16.13 28.06
N GLU A 61 20.66 -16.50 27.46
CA GLU A 61 19.40 -15.79 27.61
C GLU A 61 18.47 -16.50 28.60
N GLN A 62 17.88 -15.74 29.51
CA GLN A 62 16.88 -16.23 30.47
C GLN A 62 15.45 -16.25 29.91
N SER A 63 15.29 -15.80 28.66
CA SER A 63 13.98 -15.69 28.02
C SER A 63 13.58 -16.99 27.36
N PHE A 64 12.39 -17.50 27.68
CA PHE A 64 11.80 -18.65 26.99
C PHE A 64 11.23 -18.30 25.62
N LEU A 65 11.06 -17.00 25.30
CA LEU A 65 10.45 -16.56 24.04
C LEU A 65 11.21 -17.01 22.79
N LEU A 66 12.53 -17.19 22.89
CA LEU A 66 13.35 -17.68 21.77
C LEU A 66 13.26 -19.20 21.59
N CYS A 67 12.98 -19.92 22.67
CA CYS A 67 13.00 -21.38 22.69
C CYS A 67 11.60 -21.98 22.52
N GLU A 68 10.57 -21.29 22.99
CA GLU A 68 9.18 -21.73 22.94
C GLU A 68 8.34 -20.81 22.05
N ASP A 69 7.57 -21.40 21.13
CA ASP A 69 6.63 -20.70 20.25
C ASP A 69 5.36 -20.26 21.01
N LEU A 70 5.54 -19.36 21.97
CA LEU A 70 4.46 -18.90 22.85
C LEU A 70 3.42 -18.06 22.08
N LEU A 71 2.15 -18.36 22.36
CA LEU A 71 1.01 -17.61 21.84
C LEU A 71 0.78 -16.33 22.66
N TYR A 72 0.09 -15.36 22.04
CA TYR A 72 -0.36 -14.16 22.70
C TYR A 72 -1.31 -14.48 23.86
N GLY A 73 -0.91 -14.14 25.08
CA GLY A 73 -1.59 -14.60 26.30
C GLY A 73 -2.97 -14.00 26.56
N ARG A 74 -3.31 -12.84 25.97
CA ARG A 74 -4.63 -12.22 26.15
C ARG A 74 -5.61 -12.79 25.12
N MET A 75 -6.46 -13.70 25.58
CA MET A 75 -7.41 -14.44 24.76
C MET A 75 -8.85 -14.17 25.21
N SER A 76 -9.76 -14.12 24.24
CA SER A 76 -11.20 -14.09 24.48
C SER A 76 -11.84 -15.17 23.61
N PHE A 77 -12.99 -15.68 24.03
CA PHE A 77 -13.68 -16.75 23.33
C PHE A 77 -15.17 -16.44 23.28
N ARG A 78 -15.82 -16.94 22.22
CA ARG A 78 -17.28 -16.90 22.02
C ARG A 78 -17.85 -15.48 22.04
N GLY A 79 -17.10 -14.49 21.56
CA GLY A 79 -17.55 -13.11 21.41
C GLY A 79 -17.65 -12.32 22.71
N PHE A 80 -17.00 -12.76 23.81
CA PHE A 80 -17.01 -12.01 25.07
C PHE A 80 -16.32 -10.65 24.94
N ASN A 81 -15.28 -10.56 24.09
CA ASN A 81 -14.68 -9.31 23.68
C ASN A 81 -14.14 -9.42 22.24
N PRO A 82 -14.91 -8.95 21.23
CA PRO A 82 -14.51 -9.03 19.82
C PRO A 82 -13.20 -8.32 19.49
N GLU A 83 -12.85 -7.23 20.20
CA GLU A 83 -11.58 -6.54 19.99
C GLU A 83 -10.38 -7.40 20.41
N VAL A 84 -10.54 -8.18 21.49
CA VAL A 84 -9.52 -9.10 21.97
C VAL A 84 -9.40 -10.32 21.08
N GLU A 85 -10.51 -10.84 20.56
CA GLU A 85 -10.48 -11.93 19.58
C GLU A 85 -9.75 -11.49 18.30
N LYS A 86 -10.04 -10.28 17.79
CA LYS A 86 -9.33 -9.70 16.65
C LYS A 86 -7.83 -9.53 16.93
N LEU A 87 -7.47 -9.03 18.11
CA LEU A 87 -6.08 -8.87 18.52
C LEU A 87 -5.35 -10.22 18.64
N MET A 88 -6.02 -11.22 19.23
CA MET A 88 -5.51 -12.59 19.35
C MET A 88 -5.22 -13.17 17.96
N LEU A 89 -6.14 -13.02 17.00
CA LEU A 89 -5.95 -13.46 15.63
C LEU A 89 -4.77 -12.75 14.97
N GLN A 90 -4.68 -11.43 15.07
CA GLN A 90 -3.61 -10.65 14.45
C GLN A 90 -2.22 -11.00 15.00
N MET A 91 -2.09 -11.12 16.33
CA MET A 91 -0.79 -11.37 16.97
C MET A 91 -0.33 -12.82 16.78
N ASN A 92 -1.25 -13.78 16.83
CA ASN A 92 -0.94 -15.20 16.62
C ASN A 92 -0.80 -15.57 15.13
N ALA A 93 -1.42 -14.82 14.21
CA ALA A 93 -1.27 -15.03 12.77
C ALA A 93 0.15 -14.73 12.26
N LYS A 94 0.87 -13.80 12.91
CA LYS A 94 2.29 -13.54 12.60
C LYS A 94 3.17 -14.77 12.83
N ASN A 95 2.79 -15.64 13.77
CA ASN A 95 3.47 -16.91 14.03
C ASN A 95 2.90 -18.06 13.17
N LYS A 96 1.66 -17.91 12.66
CA LYS A 96 0.96 -18.87 11.79
C LYS A 96 0.70 -18.29 10.40
N ALA A 97 1.75 -17.90 9.69
CA ALA A 97 1.65 -17.34 8.35
C ALA A 97 1.14 -18.32 7.26
N GLU A 98 0.47 -19.42 7.62
CA GLU A 98 0.11 -20.51 6.69
C GLU A 98 -1.40 -20.77 6.52
N VAL A 99 -2.32 -20.21 7.32
CA VAL A 99 -3.70 -20.77 7.33
C VAL A 99 -4.86 -19.80 7.02
N VAL A 100 -4.66 -18.48 6.91
CA VAL A 100 -5.82 -17.60 6.69
C VAL A 100 -5.55 -16.60 5.58
N GLU A 101 -5.53 -17.12 4.36
CA GLU A 101 -6.00 -16.40 3.17
C GLU A 101 -7.55 -16.25 3.19
N ASP A 102 -8.16 -15.92 4.33
CA ASP A 102 -9.48 -15.28 4.30
C ASP A 102 -9.25 -13.77 4.23
N LYS A 103 -8.55 -13.36 3.17
CA LYS A 103 -8.84 -12.07 2.57
C LYS A 103 -10.20 -12.22 1.90
N THR A 104 -11.26 -12.18 2.70
CA THR A 104 -12.52 -11.66 2.21
C THR A 104 -12.27 -10.18 1.96
N GLU A 105 -11.64 -9.87 0.83
CA GLU A 105 -11.68 -8.53 0.28
C GLU A 105 -13.17 -8.21 0.19
N GLU A 106 -13.61 -7.23 0.96
CA GLU A 106 -14.98 -6.71 0.88
C GLU A 106 -15.06 -6.00 -0.49
N VAL A 107 -15.23 -6.77 -1.55
CA VAL A 107 -15.43 -6.26 -2.88
C VAL A 107 -16.88 -5.86 -2.98
N ASP A 108 -17.15 -4.55 -2.99
CA ASP A 108 -18.49 -3.98 -3.09
C ASP A 108 -19.25 -4.42 -4.37
N VAL A 109 -18.55 -4.98 -5.36
CA VAL A 109 -19.11 -5.43 -6.65
C VAL A 109 -18.49 -6.77 -7.03
N SER A 110 -19.30 -7.82 -7.12
CA SER A 110 -18.84 -9.12 -7.65
C SER A 110 -18.40 -8.99 -9.12
N ASP A 111 -17.40 -9.76 -9.53
CA ASP A 111 -16.93 -9.86 -10.92
C ASP A 111 -18.08 -10.14 -11.90
N GLU A 112 -19.08 -10.93 -11.47
CA GLU A 112 -20.28 -11.21 -12.27
C GLU A 112 -21.12 -9.94 -12.52
N GLU A 113 -21.25 -9.10 -11.50
CA GLU A 113 -21.99 -7.84 -11.61
C GLU A 113 -21.21 -6.81 -12.43
N MET A 114 -19.88 -6.78 -12.29
CA MET A 114 -19.01 -5.96 -13.13
C MET A 114 -19.16 -6.34 -14.61
N ALA A 115 -19.13 -7.63 -14.95
CA ALA A 115 -19.29 -8.10 -16.33
C ALA A 115 -20.63 -7.68 -16.96
N ARG A 116 -21.74 -7.82 -16.23
CA ARG A 116 -23.08 -7.40 -16.70
C ARG A 116 -23.17 -5.89 -16.96
N ARG A 117 -22.54 -5.08 -16.10
CA ARG A 117 -22.48 -3.61 -16.28
C ARG A 117 -21.62 -3.23 -17.49
N TYR A 118 -20.52 -3.94 -17.74
CA TYR A 118 -19.67 -3.70 -18.91
C TYR A 118 -20.37 -4.06 -20.23
N GLU A 119 -21.13 -5.16 -20.29
CA GLU A 119 -21.86 -5.57 -21.50
C GLU A 119 -22.83 -4.48 -21.99
N THR A 120 -23.64 -3.94 -21.08
CA THR A 120 -24.64 -2.90 -21.38
C THR A 120 -24.02 -1.52 -21.65
N LEU A 121 -22.97 -1.14 -20.93
CA LEU A 121 -22.40 0.20 -21.01
C LEU A 121 -21.47 0.40 -22.22
N VAL A 122 -20.71 -0.62 -22.61
CA VAL A 122 -19.74 -0.53 -23.72
C VAL A 122 -20.45 -0.40 -25.07
N GLY A 123 -21.57 -1.11 -25.28
CA GLY A 123 -22.37 -1.00 -26.51
C GLY A 123 -22.97 0.39 -26.72
N THR A 124 -23.44 1.03 -25.64
CA THR A 124 -24.10 2.34 -25.72
C THR A 124 -23.11 3.52 -25.85
N ILE A 125 -21.93 3.42 -25.24
CA ILE A 125 -20.88 4.45 -25.34
C ILE A 125 -20.24 4.47 -26.73
N GLY A 126 -19.98 3.31 -27.35
CA GLY A 126 -19.42 3.23 -28.70
C GLY A 126 -20.25 4.03 -29.72
N LYS A 127 -21.58 4.00 -29.61
CA LYS A 127 -22.51 4.74 -30.48
C LYS A 127 -22.48 6.26 -30.29
N LYS A 128 -22.21 6.74 -29.06
CA LYS A 128 -22.15 8.18 -28.73
C LYS A 128 -20.90 8.85 -29.32
N PHE A 129 -19.79 8.13 -29.43
CA PHE A 129 -18.52 8.64 -29.96
C PHE A 129 -18.25 8.26 -31.44
N ALA A 130 -19.11 7.45 -32.07
CA ALA A 130 -19.00 7.11 -33.48
C ALA A 130 -19.24 8.34 -34.40
N LYS A 131 -18.39 8.50 -35.43
CA LYS A 131 -18.54 9.53 -36.48
C LYS A 131 -19.84 9.29 -37.27
N LYS A 132 -20.49 10.35 -37.76
CA LYS A 132 -21.81 10.27 -38.45
C LYS A 132 -21.90 9.21 -39.55
N ARG A 133 -20.81 8.95 -40.26
CA ARG A 133 -20.73 7.93 -41.33
C ARG A 133 -20.75 6.48 -40.82
N ASP A 134 -20.29 6.25 -39.60
CA ASP A 134 -20.10 4.91 -39.02
C ASP A 134 -21.33 4.48 -38.19
N ARG A 135 -22.29 5.38 -37.94
CA ARG A 135 -23.53 5.08 -37.17
C ARG A 135 -24.45 4.07 -37.84
N ALA A 136 -24.45 3.99 -39.17
CA ALA A 136 -25.27 3.04 -39.91
C ALA A 136 -24.74 1.59 -39.82
N SER A 137 -23.57 1.37 -39.20
CA SER A 137 -22.96 0.05 -39.05
C SER A 137 -23.35 -0.68 -37.76
N TYR A 138 -24.29 -0.13 -36.98
CA TYR A 138 -24.75 -0.69 -35.71
C TYR A 138 -26.26 -0.93 -35.76
N GLU A 139 -26.71 -2.16 -35.50
CA GLU A 139 -28.13 -2.51 -35.32
C GLU A 139 -28.43 -2.82 -33.84
N GLU A 140 -29.67 -2.54 -33.43
CA GLU A 140 -30.19 -2.83 -32.09
C GLU A 140 -31.00 -4.13 -32.15
N ASP A 141 -30.63 -5.13 -31.36
CA ASP A 141 -31.41 -6.35 -31.19
C ASP A 141 -32.65 -6.10 -30.31
N GLU A 142 -33.64 -7.01 -30.31
CA GLU A 142 -34.88 -6.89 -29.52
C GLU A 142 -34.67 -6.71 -28.00
N ASN A 143 -33.47 -7.01 -27.49
CA ASN A 143 -33.07 -6.80 -26.09
C ASN A 143 -32.36 -5.46 -25.81
N GLY A 144 -32.20 -4.59 -26.82
CA GLY A 144 -31.50 -3.29 -26.70
C GLY A 144 -29.97 -3.37 -26.85
N ASP A 145 -29.44 -4.54 -27.18
CA ASP A 145 -28.00 -4.75 -27.41
C ASP A 145 -27.58 -4.30 -28.81
N VAL A 146 -26.50 -3.52 -28.88
CA VAL A 146 -26.03 -2.91 -30.14
C VAL A 146 -24.93 -3.77 -30.78
N LYS A 147 -25.20 -4.37 -31.95
CA LYS A 147 -24.26 -5.23 -32.68
C LYS A 147 -23.76 -4.59 -33.98
N LEU A 148 -22.50 -4.88 -34.34
CA LEU A 148 -21.88 -4.42 -35.58
C LEU A 148 -22.38 -5.22 -36.79
N ILE A 149 -22.86 -4.52 -37.83
CA ILE A 149 -23.26 -5.09 -39.11
C ILE A 149 -22.00 -5.55 -39.85
N LYS A 150 -21.85 -6.87 -40.03
CA LYS A 150 -20.75 -7.44 -40.82
C LYS A 150 -21.01 -7.17 -42.30
N ALA A 151 -20.14 -6.40 -42.95
CA ALA A 151 -20.22 -6.16 -44.40
C ALA A 151 -20.07 -7.48 -45.19
N LYS A 152 -20.91 -7.66 -46.21
CA LYS A 152 -20.84 -8.82 -47.12
C LYS A 152 -19.53 -8.75 -47.92
N LYS A 153 -18.69 -9.78 -47.79
CA LYS A 153 -17.45 -9.91 -48.59
C LYS A 153 -17.85 -10.15 -50.05
N MET A 154 -17.58 -9.20 -50.93
CA MET A 154 -17.73 -9.38 -52.37
C MET A 154 -16.41 -9.83 -53.00
N PHE A 155 -16.52 -10.67 -54.03
CA PHE A 155 -15.39 -11.24 -54.75
C PHE A 155 -14.74 -10.15 -55.62
N LEU A 156 -13.48 -9.81 -55.33
CA LEU A 156 -12.69 -8.90 -56.16
C LEU A 156 -12.15 -9.69 -57.36
N LYS A 157 -12.37 -9.18 -58.58
CA LYS A 157 -11.76 -9.79 -59.77
C LYS A 157 -10.25 -9.54 -59.77
N PRO A 158 -9.43 -10.55 -60.11
CA PRO A 158 -7.99 -10.36 -60.25
C PRO A 158 -7.67 -9.42 -61.42
N HIS A 159 -6.59 -8.68 -61.28
CA HIS A 159 -6.08 -7.77 -62.30
C HIS A 159 -5.17 -8.54 -63.27
N ASP A 160 -5.33 -8.30 -64.58
CA ASP A 160 -4.37 -8.73 -65.62
C ASP A 160 -3.05 -7.95 -65.50
#